data_AF-A0A556QRI5-F1
#
_entry.id   AF-A0A556QRI5-F1
#
_cell.length_a   1.000
_cell.length_b   1.000
_cell.length_c   1.000
_cell.angle_alpha   90.00
_cell.angle_beta   90.00
_cell.angle_gamma   90.00
#
_symmetry.space_group_name_H-M   'P 1'
#
loop_
_entity.id
_entity.type
_entity.pdbx_description
1 polymer ?
#
loop_
_entity_poly.entity_id
_entity_poly.type
_entity_poly.pdbx_seq_one_letter_code
_entity_poly.pdbx_strand_id
1 'polypeptide(L)'
;MSHDPHAQSDQTVLDMIERSPVGAVPHTPTYQDALKRLIASHQVYVSADHKGGHVTVRSLATQPAFYANNFEAVQAGTVEVGQLEPDASIFSRYVQSLPEALRAKAEERRTLVVGRTLHHRVKHGGEVTRDPVHSLFLVPGCGPHTGLPGNYLYGSVLEASAETGAGSWSLSIHDGEDGAAMCDVPSQADALSKLEEVIASAPFQLSELDALGFRSN
;
A
#
# COMPACT_ATOMS: atom_id res chain seq x y z
N MET A 1 18.36 -27.88 16.37
CA MET A 1 17.79 -27.15 15.22
C MET A 1 16.89 -28.12 14.49
N SER A 2 15.57 -27.92 14.52
CA SER A 2 14.65 -28.81 13.79
C SER A 2 14.83 -28.55 12.29
N HIS A 3 15.16 -29.60 11.54
CA HIS A 3 15.15 -29.54 10.09
C HIS A 3 13.69 -29.43 9.65
N ASP A 4 13.31 -28.30 9.04
CA ASP A 4 11.98 -28.16 8.45
C ASP A 4 11.88 -29.14 7.26
N PRO A 5 11.01 -30.17 7.34
CA PRO A 5 10.86 -31.17 6.29
C PRO A 5 10.32 -30.59 4.98
N HIS A 6 9.79 -29.36 4.98
CA HIS A 6 9.19 -28.71 3.81
C HIS A 6 10.10 -27.68 3.14
N ALA A 7 11.27 -27.37 3.72
CA ALA A 7 12.15 -26.31 3.23
C ALA A 7 12.52 -26.45 1.74
N GLN A 8 12.81 -27.66 1.28
CA GLN A 8 13.19 -27.89 -0.12
C GLN A 8 12.01 -27.73 -1.08
N SER A 9 10.82 -28.21 -0.72
CA SER A 9 9.63 -28.06 -1.56
C SER A 9 9.23 -26.59 -1.66
N ASP A 10 9.31 -25.87 -0.55
CA ASP A 10 8.87 -24.48 -0.44
C ASP A 10 9.85 -23.58 -1.22
N GLN A 11 11.16 -23.81 -1.11
CA GLN A 11 12.15 -23.12 -1.94
C GLN A 11 11.96 -23.37 -3.43
N THR A 12 11.61 -24.61 -3.82
CA THR A 12 11.34 -24.93 -5.22
C THR A 12 10.15 -24.13 -5.76
N VAL A 13 9.07 -24.01 -4.98
CA VAL A 13 7.89 -23.22 -5.38
C VAL A 13 8.24 -21.73 -5.50
N LEU A 14 9.00 -21.18 -4.55
CA LEU A 14 9.48 -19.80 -4.63
C LEU A 14 10.28 -19.54 -5.90
N ASP A 15 11.26 -20.39 -6.21
CA ASP A 15 12.08 -20.26 -7.42
C ASP A 15 11.26 -20.37 -8.71
N MET A 16 10.20 -21.20 -8.70
CA MET A 16 9.29 -21.33 -9.84
C MET A 16 8.46 -20.06 -10.06
N ILE A 17 7.93 -19.47 -8.99
CA ILE A 17 7.18 -18.21 -9.06
C ILE A 17 8.09 -17.11 -9.62
N GLU A 18 9.31 -16.96 -9.10
CA GLU A 18 10.28 -15.92 -9.51
C GLU A 18 10.69 -16.01 -10.98
N ARG A 19 10.81 -17.23 -11.51
CA ARG A 19 11.20 -17.45 -12.92
C ARG A 19 10.01 -17.39 -13.87
N SER A 20 8.79 -17.40 -13.34
CA SER A 20 7.57 -17.40 -14.14
C SER A 20 7.14 -15.96 -14.42
N PRO A 21 6.95 -15.55 -15.69
CA PRO A 21 6.53 -14.20 -16.02
C PRO A 21 5.13 -13.86 -15.48
N VAL A 22 4.34 -14.88 -15.11
CA VAL A 22 2.98 -14.73 -14.58
C VAL A 22 2.82 -15.31 -13.18
N GLY A 23 3.92 -15.78 -12.56
CA GLY A 23 3.86 -16.37 -11.22
C GLY A 23 3.08 -17.69 -11.13
N ALA A 24 2.96 -18.42 -12.24
CA ALA A 24 2.21 -19.68 -12.28
C ALA A 24 3.00 -20.83 -11.64
N VAL A 25 2.29 -21.68 -10.91
CA VAL A 25 2.80 -22.94 -10.34
C VAL A 25 1.94 -24.13 -10.82
N PRO A 26 2.51 -25.34 -10.98
CA PRO A 26 1.74 -26.50 -11.38
C PRO A 26 0.60 -26.82 -10.42
N HIS A 27 -0.53 -27.23 -10.96
CA HIS A 27 -1.74 -27.53 -10.19
C HIS A 27 -1.76 -28.98 -9.67
N THR A 28 -0.67 -29.42 -9.04
CA THR A 28 -0.58 -30.74 -8.40
C THR A 28 -0.68 -30.59 -6.87
N PRO A 29 -1.18 -31.61 -6.14
CA PRO A 29 -1.34 -31.53 -4.68
C PRO A 29 -0.10 -31.03 -3.93
N THR A 30 1.09 -31.55 -4.25
CA THR A 30 2.34 -31.18 -3.58
C THR A 30 2.68 -29.69 -3.71
N TYR A 31 2.54 -29.13 -4.91
CA TYR A 31 2.78 -27.69 -5.15
C TYR A 31 1.71 -26.82 -4.50
N GLN A 32 0.46 -27.28 -4.48
CA GLN A 32 -0.63 -26.54 -3.83
C GLN A 32 -0.48 -26.53 -2.30
N ASP A 33 0.00 -27.61 -1.70
CA ASP A 33 0.25 -27.66 -0.26
C ASP A 33 1.45 -26.78 0.14
N ALA A 34 2.52 -26.76 -0.66
CA ALA A 34 3.64 -25.83 -0.46
C ALA A 34 3.21 -24.37 -0.64
N LEU A 35 2.42 -24.07 -1.67
CA LEU A 35 1.89 -22.75 -1.91
C LEU A 35 1.02 -22.27 -0.74
N LYS A 36 0.14 -23.12 -0.19
CA LYS A 36 -0.68 -22.78 0.98
C LYS A 36 0.18 -22.44 2.20
N ARG A 37 1.25 -23.21 2.46
CA ARG A 37 2.19 -22.91 3.56
C ARG A 37 2.88 -21.57 3.33
N LEU A 38 3.39 -21.33 2.12
CA LEU A 38 4.08 -20.09 1.77
C LEU A 38 3.18 -18.86 1.86
N ILE A 39 1.90 -18.97 1.50
CA ILE A 39 0.90 -17.91 1.68
C ILE A 39 0.66 -17.69 3.18
N ALA A 40 0.47 -18.75 3.96
CA ALA A 40 0.25 -18.66 5.41
C ALA A 40 1.46 -18.09 6.17
N SER A 41 2.67 -18.19 5.60
CA SER A 41 3.89 -17.61 6.14
C SER A 41 4.30 -16.29 5.49
N HIS A 42 3.40 -15.65 4.73
CA HIS A 42 3.61 -14.34 4.09
C HIS A 42 4.85 -14.28 3.17
N GLN A 43 5.26 -15.44 2.62
CA GLN A 43 6.37 -15.53 1.67
C GLN A 43 5.90 -15.37 0.21
N VAL A 44 4.61 -15.61 -0.03
CA VAL A 44 3.96 -15.52 -1.34
C VAL A 44 2.61 -14.85 -1.19
N TYR A 45 2.29 -13.97 -2.15
CA TYR A 45 1.00 -13.32 -2.28
C TYR A 45 0.35 -13.61 -3.63
N VAL A 46 -0.96 -13.41 -3.73
CA VAL A 46 -1.71 -13.53 -4.98
C VAL A 46 -1.37 -12.37 -5.91
N SER A 47 -1.11 -12.64 -7.19
CA SER A 47 -0.82 -11.59 -8.17
C SER A 47 -2.06 -10.74 -8.47
N ALA A 48 -1.88 -9.42 -8.49
CA ALA A 48 -2.89 -8.48 -8.96
C ALA A 48 -3.04 -8.47 -10.49
N ASP A 49 -2.03 -8.98 -11.21
CA ASP A 49 -1.91 -8.86 -12.66
C ASP A 49 -2.30 -10.13 -13.40
N HIS A 50 -2.15 -11.28 -12.75
CA HIS A 50 -2.39 -12.58 -13.36
C HIS A 50 -3.34 -13.43 -12.52
N LYS A 51 -4.49 -13.79 -13.11
CA LYS A 51 -5.46 -14.68 -12.45
C LYS A 51 -4.82 -16.03 -12.15
N GLY A 52 -4.79 -16.41 -10.86
CA GLY A 52 -4.15 -17.63 -10.38
C GLY A 52 -2.62 -17.58 -10.39
N GLY A 53 -2.04 -16.40 -10.67
CA GLY A 53 -0.63 -16.12 -10.53
C GLY A 53 -0.29 -15.70 -9.11
N HIS A 54 1.00 -15.76 -8.79
CA HIS A 54 1.53 -15.45 -7.47
C HIS A 54 2.78 -14.60 -7.58
N VAL A 55 3.16 -13.95 -6.48
CA VAL A 55 4.33 -13.11 -6.40
C VAL A 55 4.99 -13.34 -5.05
N THR A 56 6.31 -13.40 -5.02
CA THR A 56 7.05 -13.62 -3.78
C THR A 56 7.22 -12.31 -3.00
N VAL A 57 7.35 -12.43 -1.68
CA VAL A 57 7.76 -11.33 -0.80
C VAL A 57 9.09 -10.72 -1.26
N ARG A 58 10.02 -11.56 -1.74
CA ARG A 58 11.34 -11.13 -2.23
C ARG A 58 11.21 -10.21 -3.45
N SER A 59 10.36 -10.56 -4.41
CA SER A 59 10.13 -9.72 -5.60
C SER A 59 9.52 -8.37 -5.19
N LEU A 60 8.50 -8.39 -4.34
CA LEU A 60 7.86 -7.15 -3.85
C LEU A 60 8.80 -6.26 -3.03
N ALA A 61 9.67 -6.84 -2.21
CA ALA A 61 10.62 -6.09 -1.39
C ALA A 61 11.66 -5.29 -2.20
N THR A 62 11.83 -5.61 -3.48
CA THR A 62 12.69 -4.82 -4.39
C THR A 62 11.97 -3.66 -5.06
N GLN A 63 10.64 -3.58 -4.91
CA GLN A 63 9.84 -2.54 -5.53
C GLN A 63 9.84 -1.25 -4.70
N PRO A 64 9.82 -0.08 -5.34
CA PRO A 64 9.80 1.20 -4.64
C PRO A 64 8.45 1.48 -3.97
N ALA A 65 8.46 2.22 -2.86
CA ALA A 65 7.27 2.92 -2.39
C ALA A 65 7.16 4.30 -3.07
N PHE A 66 5.94 4.80 -3.20
CA PHE A 66 5.65 6.12 -3.76
C PHE A 66 4.93 6.97 -2.72
N TYR A 67 5.48 8.12 -2.39
CA TYR A 67 4.90 9.13 -1.50
C TYR A 67 5.48 10.49 -1.88
N ALA A 68 4.91 11.59 -1.41
CA ALA A 68 5.36 12.93 -1.80
C ALA A 68 6.86 13.13 -1.53
N ASN A 69 7.63 13.52 -2.56
CA ASN A 69 9.09 13.68 -2.48
C ASN A 69 9.53 14.79 -1.50
N ASN A 70 8.63 15.73 -1.21
CA ASN A 70 8.86 16.84 -0.31
C ASN A 70 8.08 16.70 1.01
N PHE A 71 7.58 15.50 1.34
CA PHE A 71 6.80 15.28 2.55
C PHE A 71 7.61 15.59 3.81
N GLU A 72 8.87 15.12 3.89
CA GLU A 72 9.79 15.44 4.99
C GLU A 72 10.09 16.94 5.09
N ALA A 73 10.25 17.61 3.94
CA ALA A 73 10.51 19.05 3.90
C ALA A 73 9.31 19.88 4.39
N VAL A 74 8.08 19.43 4.09
CA VAL A 74 6.85 19.99 4.63
C VAL A 74 6.74 19.76 6.14
N GLN A 75 7.11 18.57 6.63
CA GLN A 75 7.12 18.28 8.06
C GLN A 75 8.13 19.15 8.82
N ALA A 76 9.33 19.33 8.27
CA ALA A 76 10.37 20.19 8.84
C ALA A 76 9.99 21.69 8.82
N GLY A 77 8.85 22.06 8.24
CA GLY A 77 8.43 23.46 8.08
C GLY A 77 9.31 24.24 7.11
N THR A 78 10.14 23.55 6.32
CA THR A 78 11.03 24.17 5.33
C THR A 78 10.32 24.46 4.01
N VAL A 79 9.18 23.79 3.77
CA VAL A 79 8.31 23.94 2.61
C VAL A 79 6.88 24.11 3.10
N GLU A 80 6.16 25.06 2.51
CA GLU A 80 4.74 25.29 2.81
C GLU A 80 3.88 24.06 2.46
N VAL A 81 2.84 23.80 3.23
CA VAL A 81 1.89 22.69 2.99
C VAL A 81 1.29 22.76 1.58
N GLY A 82 0.98 23.96 1.08
CA GLY A 82 0.44 24.17 -0.27
C GLY A 82 1.42 23.85 -1.41
N GLN A 83 2.68 23.54 -1.09
CA GLN A 83 3.70 23.10 -2.05
C GLN A 83 3.90 21.58 -2.03
N LEU A 84 3.16 20.84 -1.19
CA LEU A 84 3.22 19.38 -1.16
C LEU A 84 3.01 18.78 -2.55
N GLU A 85 3.80 17.78 -2.92
CA GLU A 85 3.69 17.10 -4.21
C GLU A 85 2.24 16.63 -4.43
N PRO A 86 1.58 17.01 -5.54
CA PRO A 86 0.20 16.61 -5.79
C PRO A 86 0.05 15.09 -5.93
N ASP A 87 -1.04 14.53 -5.42
CA ASP A 87 -1.38 13.10 -5.54
C ASP A 87 -1.29 12.59 -6.99
N ALA A 88 -1.68 13.42 -7.96
CA ALA A 88 -1.60 13.10 -9.38
C ALA A 88 -0.15 12.87 -9.88
N SER A 89 0.83 13.59 -9.31
CA SER A 89 2.26 13.42 -9.61
C SER A 89 2.77 12.11 -9.00
N ILE A 90 2.44 11.84 -7.73
CA ILE A 90 2.81 10.61 -7.03
C ILE A 90 2.29 9.39 -7.79
N PHE A 91 1.00 9.41 -8.16
CA PHE A 91 0.37 8.33 -8.94
C PHE A 91 1.02 8.16 -10.32
N SER A 92 1.43 9.26 -10.97
CA SER A 92 2.08 9.17 -12.28
C SER A 92 3.47 8.53 -12.20
N ARG A 93 4.22 8.75 -11.12
CA ARG A 93 5.50 8.05 -10.88
C ARG A 93 5.29 6.55 -10.73
N TYR A 94 4.25 6.15 -10.00
CA TYR A 94 3.83 4.75 -9.89
C TYR A 94 3.47 4.15 -11.26
N VAL A 95 2.63 4.81 -12.06
CA VAL A 95 2.25 4.29 -13.40
C VAL A 95 3.49 4.15 -14.29
N GLN A 96 4.44 5.09 -14.22
CA GLN A 96 5.66 5.05 -15.03
C GLN A 96 6.62 3.92 -14.62
N SER A 97 6.66 3.53 -13.34
CA SER A 97 7.51 2.44 -12.88
C SER A 97 7.02 1.05 -13.31
N LEU A 98 5.74 0.94 -13.68
CA LEU A 98 5.17 -0.34 -14.12
C LEU A 98 5.64 -0.75 -15.52
N PRO A 99 5.70 -2.07 -15.80
CA PRO A 99 5.80 -2.59 -17.16
C PRO A 99 4.72 -1.99 -18.07
N GLU A 100 5.06 -1.73 -19.34
CA GLU A 100 4.17 -1.06 -20.29
C GLU A 100 2.79 -1.71 -20.40
N ALA A 101 2.74 -3.05 -20.37
CA ALA A 101 1.51 -3.83 -20.43
C ALA A 101 0.53 -3.56 -19.27
N LEU A 102 1.02 -3.07 -18.12
CA LEU A 102 0.21 -2.81 -16.92
C LEU A 102 -0.23 -1.35 -16.80
N ARG A 103 0.39 -0.42 -17.54
CA ARG A 103 0.18 1.03 -17.36
C ARG A 103 -1.25 1.46 -17.65
N ALA A 104 -1.88 0.93 -18.69
CA ALA A 104 -3.27 1.26 -19.03
C ALA A 104 -4.24 0.82 -17.91
N LYS A 105 -4.08 -0.42 -17.41
CA LYS A 105 -4.87 -0.94 -16.29
C LYS A 105 -4.63 -0.16 -15.00
N ALA A 106 -3.42 0.32 -14.76
CA ALA A 106 -3.12 1.18 -13.62
C ALA A 106 -3.79 2.55 -13.76
N GLU A 107 -3.75 3.14 -14.95
CA GLU A 107 -4.37 4.43 -15.25
C GLU A 107 -5.90 4.41 -15.07
N GLU A 108 -6.58 3.30 -15.37
CA GLU A 108 -8.01 3.09 -15.08
C GLU A 108 -8.35 3.25 -13.58
N ARG A 109 -7.38 3.02 -12.69
CA ARG A 109 -7.53 3.19 -11.24
C ARG A 109 -7.27 4.60 -10.76
N ARG A 110 -6.85 5.53 -11.62
CA ARG A 110 -6.53 6.92 -11.24
C ARG A 110 -7.68 7.61 -10.51
N THR A 111 -8.91 7.48 -11.01
CA THR A 111 -10.08 8.13 -10.38
C THR A 111 -10.37 7.56 -8.98
N LEU A 112 -10.13 6.26 -8.78
CA LEU A 112 -10.30 5.62 -7.47
C LEU A 112 -9.26 6.15 -6.47
N VAL A 113 -8.00 6.22 -6.90
CA VAL A 113 -6.84 6.49 -6.04
C VAL A 113 -6.63 7.99 -5.81
N VAL A 114 -6.70 8.80 -6.87
CA VAL A 114 -6.51 10.26 -6.83
C VAL A 114 -7.83 11.00 -6.67
N GLY A 115 -8.97 10.43 -7.05
CA GLY A 115 -10.26 11.14 -6.99
C GLY A 115 -10.86 11.24 -5.58
N ARG A 116 -10.32 10.53 -4.58
CA ARG A 116 -10.81 10.58 -3.19
C ARG A 116 -10.50 11.89 -2.45
N THR A 117 -9.69 12.78 -3.03
CA THR A 117 -9.27 14.07 -2.43
C THR A 117 -10.42 15.09 -2.22
N LEU A 118 -11.68 14.79 -2.57
CA LEU A 118 -12.72 15.82 -2.81
C LEU A 118 -14.01 15.73 -1.96
N HIS A 119 -14.01 15.10 -0.79
CA HIS A 119 -15.22 15.03 0.06
C HIS A 119 -15.19 15.82 1.37
N HIS A 120 -14.15 16.63 1.62
CA HIS A 120 -14.21 17.69 2.64
C HIS A 120 -14.84 18.97 2.07
N ARG A 121 -16.05 18.84 1.51
CA ARG A 121 -16.87 20.01 1.18
C ARG A 121 -17.23 20.67 2.50
N VAL A 122 -16.75 21.89 2.71
CA VAL A 122 -17.13 22.79 3.81
C VAL A 122 -18.65 22.82 3.90
N LYS A 123 -19.21 21.99 4.77
CA LYS A 123 -20.61 22.04 5.16
C LYS A 123 -20.68 23.10 6.24
N HIS A 124 -21.26 24.25 5.88
CA HIS A 124 -21.67 25.35 6.76
C HIS A 124 -20.61 26.42 7.07
N GLY A 125 -20.51 27.42 6.18
CA GLY A 125 -20.58 28.88 6.48
C GLY A 125 -19.77 29.52 7.62
N GLY A 126 -18.82 28.84 8.24
CA GLY A 126 -17.89 29.40 9.24
C GLY A 126 -16.51 29.68 8.64
N GLU A 127 -15.74 30.59 9.25
CA GLU A 127 -14.30 30.71 8.96
C GLU A 127 -13.60 29.39 9.26
N VAL A 128 -13.03 28.77 8.23
CA VAL A 128 -12.16 27.59 8.34
C VAL A 128 -10.77 28.03 7.88
N THR A 129 -9.84 28.15 8.82
CA THR A 129 -8.49 28.72 8.60
C THR A 129 -7.39 27.67 8.47
N ARG A 130 -7.71 26.44 8.01
CA ARG A 130 -6.70 25.46 7.62
C ARG A 130 -7.23 24.56 6.51
N ASP A 131 -6.53 24.57 5.37
CA ASP A 131 -6.77 23.58 4.32
C ASP A 131 -6.31 22.21 4.84
N PRO A 132 -7.17 21.18 4.79
CA PRO A 132 -6.79 19.85 5.26
C PRO A 132 -5.63 19.31 4.41
N VAL A 133 -4.56 18.89 5.07
CA VAL A 133 -3.47 18.18 4.39
C VAL A 133 -3.99 16.81 3.94
N HIS A 134 -3.81 16.48 2.67
CA HIS A 134 -4.02 15.14 2.13
C HIS A 134 -2.81 14.77 1.27
N SER A 135 -2.25 13.58 1.48
CA SER A 135 -1.16 13.05 0.67
C SER A 135 -1.34 11.57 0.40
N LEU A 136 -1.36 11.22 -0.88
CA LEU A 136 -1.34 9.85 -1.39
C LEU A 136 0.03 9.20 -1.13
N PHE A 137 0.01 7.91 -0.78
CA PHE A 137 1.15 7.03 -0.90
C PHE A 137 0.74 5.68 -1.51
N LEU A 138 1.68 4.97 -2.12
CA LEU A 138 1.53 3.62 -2.62
C LEU A 138 2.70 2.77 -2.12
N VAL A 139 2.39 1.57 -1.64
CA VAL A 139 3.38 0.62 -1.12
C VAL A 139 3.15 -0.77 -1.70
N PRO A 140 4.22 -1.55 -1.97
CA PRO A 140 4.07 -2.95 -2.37
C PRO A 140 3.36 -3.74 -1.27
N GLY A 141 2.39 -4.56 -1.63
CA GLY A 141 1.61 -5.33 -0.65
C GLY A 141 0.37 -5.96 -1.25
N CYS A 142 -0.41 -6.64 -0.40
CA CYS A 142 -1.64 -7.32 -0.80
C CYS A 142 -2.75 -7.15 0.23
N GLY A 143 -4.00 -7.19 -0.21
CA GLY A 143 -5.16 -7.15 0.68
C GLY A 143 -5.90 -8.48 0.74
N PRO A 144 -7.08 -8.50 1.37
CA PRO A 144 -8.07 -9.56 1.13
C PRO A 144 -8.45 -9.65 -0.35
N HIS A 145 -8.42 -8.52 -1.08
CA HIS A 145 -8.55 -8.47 -2.53
C HIS A 145 -7.20 -8.18 -3.20
N THR A 146 -7.17 -8.36 -4.52
CA THR A 146 -6.00 -7.98 -5.32
C THR A 146 -5.74 -6.48 -5.19
N GLY A 147 -4.47 -6.12 -5.01
CA GLY A 147 -4.03 -4.73 -5.05
C GLY A 147 -4.16 -4.10 -6.44
N LEU A 148 -3.65 -2.88 -6.56
CA LEU A 148 -3.41 -2.23 -7.85
C LEU A 148 -2.37 -3.01 -8.67
N PRO A 149 -2.30 -2.78 -10.00
CA PRO A 149 -1.29 -3.40 -10.85
C PRO A 149 0.13 -3.30 -10.28
N GLY A 150 0.92 -4.37 -10.42
CA GLY A 150 2.22 -4.50 -9.76
C GLY A 150 2.15 -4.89 -8.28
N ASN A 151 0.96 -5.23 -7.76
CA ASN A 151 0.72 -5.58 -6.36
C ASN A 151 1.02 -4.41 -5.39
N TYR A 152 0.37 -3.27 -5.66
CA TYR A 152 0.41 -2.10 -4.78
C TYR A 152 -0.88 -1.93 -3.98
N LEU A 153 -0.70 -1.56 -2.72
CA LEU A 153 -1.75 -0.93 -1.91
C LEU A 153 -1.63 0.59 -2.07
N TYR A 154 -2.74 1.30 -1.97
CA TYR A 154 -2.74 2.76 -1.95
C TYR A 154 -3.27 3.26 -0.62
N GLY A 155 -2.71 4.33 -0.12
CA GLY A 155 -3.13 4.93 1.13
C GLY A 155 -3.06 6.44 1.10
N SER A 156 -3.65 7.05 2.12
CA SER A 156 -3.55 8.49 2.30
C SER A 156 -3.27 8.85 3.74
N VAL A 157 -2.45 9.88 3.91
CA VAL A 157 -2.29 10.60 5.16
C VAL A 157 -3.17 11.84 5.09
N LEU A 158 -4.07 12.01 6.05
CA LEU A 158 -4.98 13.14 6.10
C LEU A 158 -5.07 13.77 7.48
N GLU A 159 -5.21 15.10 7.50
CA GLU A 159 -5.62 15.84 8.70
C GLU A 159 -7.14 15.80 8.81
N ALA A 160 -7.66 15.19 9.88
CA ALA A 160 -9.08 15.25 10.17
C ALA A 160 -9.44 16.61 10.80
N SER A 161 -10.53 17.21 10.32
CA SER A 161 -11.00 18.50 10.81
C SER A 161 -11.33 18.42 12.30
N ALA A 162 -10.59 19.14 13.13
CA ALA A 162 -10.86 19.24 14.55
C ALA A 162 -11.99 20.25 14.80
N GLU A 163 -13.19 19.76 15.09
CA GLU A 163 -14.24 20.65 15.62
C GLU A 163 -13.96 21.07 17.08
N THR A 164 -13.02 20.44 17.80
CA THR A 164 -12.83 20.72 19.26
C THR A 164 -11.41 20.51 19.85
N GLY A 165 -10.33 20.40 19.07
CA GLY A 165 -8.99 20.16 19.63
C GLY A 165 -7.80 20.25 18.66
N ALA A 166 -6.63 19.74 19.07
CA ALA A 166 -5.52 19.52 18.14
C ALA A 166 -5.99 18.60 17.01
N GLY A 167 -5.72 18.98 15.75
CA GLY A 167 -6.08 18.20 14.56
C GLY A 167 -5.64 16.75 14.69
N SER A 168 -6.58 15.81 14.72
CA SER A 168 -6.27 14.38 14.67
C SER A 168 -5.87 14.01 13.25
N TRP A 169 -4.84 13.19 13.10
CA TRP A 169 -4.38 12.72 11.80
C TRP A 169 -4.79 11.27 11.61
N SER A 170 -5.03 10.88 10.36
CA SER A 170 -5.40 9.51 10.02
C SER A 170 -4.57 9.02 8.84
N LEU A 171 -4.16 7.76 8.93
CA LEU A 171 -3.58 7.00 7.83
C LEU A 171 -4.59 5.93 7.44
N SER A 172 -4.96 5.92 6.17
CA SER A 172 -5.78 4.85 5.61
C SER A 172 -5.02 4.14 4.50
N ILE A 173 -5.12 2.82 4.42
CA ILE A 173 -4.48 1.98 3.39
C ILE A 173 -5.54 1.04 2.83
N HIS A 174 -5.59 0.91 1.52
CA HIS A 174 -6.63 0.21 0.76
C HIS A 174 -6.02 -0.73 -0.27
N ASP A 175 -6.68 -1.87 -0.49
CA ASP A 175 -6.49 -2.70 -1.66
C ASP A 175 -7.33 -2.20 -2.86
N GLY A 176 -7.30 -2.94 -3.99
CA GLY A 176 -7.98 -2.51 -5.21
C GLY A 176 -9.51 -2.57 -5.20
N GLU A 177 -10.13 -3.13 -4.15
CA GLU A 177 -11.57 -3.38 -4.01
C GLU A 177 -12.11 -3.01 -2.62
N ASP A 178 -11.60 -1.92 -2.03
CA ASP A 178 -12.06 -1.34 -0.75
C ASP A 178 -11.77 -2.16 0.52
N GLY A 179 -10.95 -3.21 0.45
CA GLY A 179 -10.34 -3.77 1.66
C GLY A 179 -9.44 -2.71 2.29
N ALA A 180 -9.70 -2.31 3.54
CA ALA A 180 -9.08 -1.13 4.13
C ALA A 180 -8.59 -1.36 5.56
N ALA A 181 -7.51 -0.67 5.92
CA ALA A 181 -7.01 -0.56 7.28
C ALA A 181 -6.75 0.90 7.63
N MET A 182 -7.07 1.31 8.86
CA MET A 182 -6.96 2.71 9.29
C MET A 182 -6.28 2.84 10.66
N CYS A 183 -5.42 3.86 10.81
CA CYS A 183 -4.76 4.22 12.06
C CYS A 183 -4.92 5.72 12.31
N ASP A 184 -5.36 6.11 13.50
CA ASP A 184 -5.46 7.52 13.91
C ASP A 184 -4.33 7.85 14.88
N VAL A 185 -3.74 9.02 14.68
CA VAL A 185 -2.59 9.51 15.47
C VAL A 185 -2.80 10.98 15.85
N PRO A 186 -2.23 11.44 16.97
CA PRO A 186 -2.62 12.72 17.55
C PRO A 186 -1.94 13.94 16.89
N SER A 187 -0.94 13.74 16.04
CA SER A 187 -0.21 14.84 15.41
C SER A 187 0.31 14.51 14.01
N GLN A 188 0.68 15.56 13.27
CA GLN A 188 1.34 15.44 11.97
C GLN A 188 2.67 14.68 12.06
N ALA A 189 3.43 14.89 13.14
CA ALA A 189 4.71 14.23 13.34
C ALA A 189 4.52 12.72 13.54
N ASP A 190 3.52 12.33 14.33
CA ASP A 190 3.16 10.92 14.52
C ASP A 190 2.63 10.30 13.23
N ALA A 191 1.92 11.07 12.40
CA ALA A 191 1.43 10.60 11.11
C ALA A 191 2.55 10.30 10.12
N LEU A 192 3.60 11.15 10.08
CA LEU A 192 4.79 10.84 9.30
C LEU A 192 5.52 9.62 9.87
N SER A 193 5.77 9.58 11.18
CA SER A 193 6.46 8.44 11.78
C SER A 193 5.73 7.13 11.50
N LYS A 194 4.39 7.15 11.51
CA LYS A 194 3.56 6.00 11.14
C LYS A 194 3.66 5.67 9.65
N LEU A 195 3.71 6.66 8.75
CA LEU A 195 3.93 6.44 7.33
C LEU A 195 5.31 5.81 7.06
N GLU A 196 6.37 6.28 7.72
CA GLU A 196 7.72 5.71 7.63
C GLU A 196 7.75 4.26 8.10
N GLU A 197 7.06 3.95 9.20
CA GLU A 197 6.92 2.58 9.71
C GLU A 197 6.19 1.67 8.71
N VAL A 198 5.11 2.15 8.09
CA VAL A 198 4.40 1.43 7.02
C VAL A 198 5.32 1.18 5.83
N ILE A 199 6.04 2.19 5.35
CA ILE A 199 6.96 2.06 4.21
C ILE A 199 8.09 1.07 4.53
N ALA A 200 8.66 1.15 5.72
CA ALA A 200 9.73 0.25 6.16
C ALA A 200 9.26 -1.20 6.37
N SER A 201 7.98 -1.40 6.64
CA SER A 201 7.37 -2.72 6.81
C SER A 201 6.93 -3.36 5.49
N ALA A 202 6.86 -2.59 4.40
CA ALA A 202 6.48 -3.12 3.09
C ALA A 202 7.54 -4.10 2.57
N PRO A 203 7.15 -5.21 1.93
CA PRO A 203 5.77 -5.59 1.61
C PRO A 203 5.06 -6.35 2.74
N PHE A 204 3.76 -6.15 2.84
CA PHE A 204 2.90 -6.83 3.81
C PHE A 204 1.54 -7.18 3.22
N GLN A 205 0.83 -8.11 3.85
CA GLN A 205 -0.61 -8.25 3.73
C GLN A 205 -1.33 -7.23 4.61
N LEU A 206 -2.45 -6.68 4.15
CA LEU A 206 -3.18 -5.62 4.85
C LEU A 206 -3.55 -6.00 6.30
N SER A 207 -3.86 -7.27 6.55
CA SER A 207 -4.14 -7.80 7.90
C SER A 207 -2.94 -7.77 8.85
N GLU A 208 -1.71 -7.74 8.33
CA GLU A 208 -0.49 -7.66 9.14
C GLU A 208 -0.32 -6.27 9.77
N LEU A 209 -1.00 -5.24 9.24
CA LEU A 209 -0.98 -3.89 9.80
C LEU A 209 -1.66 -3.79 11.18
N ASP A 210 -2.47 -4.78 11.56
CA ASP A 210 -3.04 -4.85 12.91
C ASP A 210 -1.92 -4.85 13.98
N ALA A 211 -0.76 -5.45 13.67
CA ALA A 211 0.42 -5.43 14.54
C ALA A 211 1.06 -4.04 14.68
N LEU A 212 0.83 -3.14 13.72
CA LEU A 212 1.29 -1.75 13.72
C LEU A 212 0.25 -0.77 14.29
N GLY A 213 -0.87 -1.29 14.80
CA GLY A 213 -1.96 -0.52 15.41
C GLY A 213 -3.00 -0.01 14.41
N PHE A 214 -3.07 -0.57 13.21
CA PHE A 214 -4.18 -0.33 12.30
C PHE A 214 -5.40 -1.14 12.70
N ARG A 215 -6.58 -0.65 12.31
CA ARG A 215 -7.85 -1.35 12.43
C ARG A 215 -8.34 -1.67 11.03
N SER A 216 -8.39 -2.97 10.72
CA SER A 216 -8.97 -3.48 9.49
C SER A 216 -10.50 -3.31 9.49
N ASN A 217 -11.08 -3.04 8.31
CA ASN A 217 -12.53 -2.93 8.09
C ASN A 217 -13.10 -4.16 7.36
#